data_AF-A0A3D3KVA1-F1
#
_entry.id   AF-A0A3D3KVA1-F1
#
_cell.length_a   1.000
_cell.length_b   1.000
_cell.length_c   1.000
_cell.angle_alpha   90.00
_cell.angle_beta   90.00
_cell.angle_gamma   90.00
#
_symmetry.space_group_name_H-M   'P 1'
#
loop_
_entity.id
_entity.type
_entity.pdbx_description
1 polymer ?
#
loop_
_entity_poly.entity_id
_entity_poly.type
_entity_poly.pdbx_seq_one_letter_code
_entity_poly.pdbx_strand_id
1 'polypeptide(L)'
;MLAAGVYLVLRWVIRAPGGGTTAATVSQHALWIGVIGWLASSLQPAGNAGILPAGNTLPTLTTPPGILGALAWPVLGCLAVHAVGQLSYPGPRLPRRVASLEIRRIPDFLPRSLAWTAAAIFVGSALQIGFVAGLPAYEAIAYGTQQEGPNGFPSVGGDGRIQGSVLAACLGAAWLTLALGTALVLKLISHRKQLEALDAAENDLLRTIAMNRLLRTVATIAAGLAAVAGNFAARPDPAANASGWTNAAGLVVLLVLLAMWVWAPPRLPSVQASGSGRGRQALTESPAAAHAATRLVVSVGAAMALAPVAAAALALLVSGFPAPGAGLSGLPVLFVALMAAVVLLVTGAGELLLQHNYGTQGIPRTWPRQVVSPALLTTAIVAVVLFSVIMVHTAAGEGELREAGFDDVLSRPDGSSGWVIAAVATAAVAAIAGMPVVAARRRRSISTDIHGLDAALRAITVHRVVRTMAAYCTAQGGVLLMTASNALPPLLGLPATTWAGALLAAAGMLIAVIPVKGFARTPATPAKPVREGAR
;
A
#
# COMPACT_ATOMS: atom_id res chain seq x y z
N MET A 1 17.08 -13.72 4.92
CA MET A 1 16.44 -13.13 6.11
C MET A 1 14.99 -12.69 5.82
N LEU A 2 14.72 -11.72 4.94
CA LEU A 2 13.34 -11.26 4.63
C LEU A 2 12.43 -12.31 3.97
N ALA A 3 12.92 -13.09 3.00
CA ALA A 3 12.17 -14.20 2.40
C ALA A 3 11.82 -15.31 3.43
N ALA A 4 12.69 -15.52 4.42
CA ALA A 4 12.44 -16.44 5.53
C ALA A 4 11.39 -15.87 6.51
N GLY A 5 11.39 -14.55 6.75
CA GLY A 5 10.36 -13.86 7.52
C GLY A 5 8.99 -13.91 6.85
N VAL A 6 8.92 -13.67 5.53
CA VAL A 6 7.70 -13.81 4.72
C VAL A 6 7.18 -15.25 4.73
N TYR A 7 8.07 -16.23 4.57
CA TYR A 7 7.74 -17.66 4.66
C TYR A 7 7.24 -18.06 6.06
N LEU A 8 7.86 -17.55 7.13
CA LEU A 8 7.43 -17.79 8.51
C LEU A 8 6.07 -17.14 8.81
N VAL A 9 5.82 -15.91 8.33
CA VAL A 9 4.53 -15.23 8.48
C VAL A 9 3.43 -15.96 7.72
N LEU A 10 3.67 -16.40 6.48
CA LEU A 10 2.74 -17.26 5.74
C LEU A 10 2.47 -18.56 6.51
N ARG A 11 3.53 -19.24 6.95
CA ARG A 11 3.42 -20.52 7.68
C ARG A 11 2.72 -20.38 9.04
N TRP A 12 2.87 -19.24 9.71
CA TRP A 12 2.30 -18.95 11.03
C TRP A 12 0.83 -18.50 10.94
N VAL A 13 0.46 -17.69 9.93
CA VAL A 13 -0.93 -17.23 9.73
C VAL A 13 -1.85 -18.32 9.16
N ILE A 14 -1.29 -19.33 8.47
CA ILE A 14 -2.05 -20.35 7.73
C ILE A 14 -2.21 -21.67 8.49
N ARG A 15 -1.38 -21.95 9.51
CA ARG A 15 -1.59 -23.11 10.39
C ARG A 15 -2.66 -22.78 11.44
N ALA A 16 -3.90 -23.18 11.15
CA ALA A 16 -4.85 -23.45 12.22
C ALA A 16 -4.29 -24.58 13.11
N PRO A 17 -4.19 -24.40 14.44
CA PRO A 17 -3.83 -25.49 15.34
C PRO A 17 -4.93 -26.57 15.23
N GLY A 18 -4.63 -27.72 14.63
CA GLY A 18 -5.50 -28.91 14.63
C GLY A 18 -6.57 -29.04 13.52
N GLY A 19 -6.65 -28.17 12.52
CA GLY A 19 -7.70 -28.23 11.48
C GLY A 19 -7.23 -28.71 10.10
N GLY A 20 -8.02 -29.55 9.43
CA GLY A 20 -7.79 -30.00 8.05
C GLY A 20 -7.82 -28.86 7.00
N THR A 21 -7.40 -29.18 5.76
CA THR A 21 -7.39 -28.24 4.62
C THR A 21 -8.83 -27.98 4.15
N THR A 22 -9.35 -26.78 4.38
CA THR A 22 -10.70 -26.38 3.94
C THR A 22 -10.60 -25.37 2.80
N ALA A 23 -11.65 -25.24 1.97
CA ALA A 23 -11.71 -24.24 0.91
C ALA A 23 -11.47 -22.80 1.44
N ALA A 24 -11.89 -22.52 2.69
CA ALA A 24 -11.65 -21.25 3.35
C ALA A 24 -10.15 -20.99 3.63
N THR A 25 -9.40 -21.97 4.16
CA THR A 25 -7.96 -21.80 4.42
C THR A 25 -7.16 -21.69 3.13
N VAL A 26 -7.57 -22.41 2.09
CA VAL A 26 -7.01 -22.32 0.73
C VAL A 26 -7.23 -20.92 0.12
N SER A 27 -8.43 -20.35 0.26
CA SER A 27 -8.73 -19.01 -0.22
C SER A 27 -7.93 -17.91 0.52
N GLN A 28 -7.76 -18.06 1.83
CA GLN A 28 -6.98 -17.14 2.66
C GLN A 28 -5.48 -17.22 2.34
N HIS A 29 -4.95 -18.42 2.11
CA HIS A 29 -3.58 -18.63 1.62
C HIS A 29 -3.37 -17.94 0.28
N ALA A 30 -4.27 -18.16 -0.68
CA ALA A 30 -4.23 -17.51 -1.98
C ALA A 30 -4.28 -15.97 -1.86
N LEU A 31 -5.09 -15.43 -0.94
CA LEU A 31 -5.18 -14.00 -0.65
C LEU A 31 -3.84 -13.43 -0.18
N TRP A 32 -3.23 -14.03 0.85
CA TRP A 32 -1.97 -13.55 1.43
C TRP A 32 -0.79 -13.59 0.44
N ILE A 33 -0.72 -14.63 -0.40
CA ILE A 33 0.30 -14.70 -1.46
C ILE A 33 0.25 -13.48 -2.36
N GLY A 34 -0.94 -13.01 -2.75
CA GLY A 34 -1.03 -11.82 -3.62
C GLY A 34 -0.78 -10.51 -2.90
N VAL A 35 -1.12 -10.39 -1.60
CA VAL A 35 -0.77 -9.20 -0.82
C VAL A 35 0.76 -9.08 -0.73
N ILE A 36 1.43 -10.18 -0.40
CA ILE A 36 2.89 -10.24 -0.29
C ILE A 36 3.54 -10.03 -1.67
N GLY A 37 3.00 -10.64 -2.73
CA GLY A 37 3.49 -10.46 -4.09
C GLY A 37 3.37 -9.01 -4.56
N TRP A 38 2.27 -8.33 -4.21
CA TRP A 38 2.08 -6.92 -4.47
C TRP A 38 3.06 -6.05 -3.68
N LEU A 39 3.26 -6.30 -2.38
CA LEU A 39 4.26 -5.56 -1.58
C LEU A 39 5.69 -5.77 -2.10
N ALA A 40 6.01 -6.97 -2.56
CA ALA A 40 7.32 -7.27 -3.15
C ALA A 40 7.54 -6.51 -4.47
N SER A 41 6.48 -6.17 -5.22
CA SER A 41 6.56 -5.59 -6.57
C SER A 41 6.93 -4.10 -6.66
N SER A 42 7.23 -3.42 -5.53
CA SER A 42 7.49 -1.98 -5.50
C SER A 42 8.80 -1.58 -6.20
N LEU A 43 8.70 -0.81 -7.29
CA LEU A 43 9.85 -0.30 -8.06
C LEU A 43 10.38 1.06 -7.57
N GLN A 44 9.87 1.59 -6.46
CA GLN A 44 10.26 2.92 -5.94
C GLN A 44 11.77 3.12 -5.79
N PRO A 45 12.56 2.14 -5.29
CA PRO A 45 14.02 2.29 -5.19
C PRO A 45 14.74 2.49 -6.53
N ALA A 46 14.13 2.05 -7.64
CA ALA A 46 14.68 2.19 -8.99
C ALA A 46 14.14 3.44 -9.73
N GLY A 47 13.29 4.26 -9.10
CA GLY A 47 12.63 5.40 -9.75
C GLY A 47 13.59 6.45 -10.34
N ASN A 48 14.79 6.59 -9.77
CA ASN A 48 15.86 7.48 -10.23
C ASN A 48 17.08 6.71 -10.79
N ALA A 49 16.89 5.48 -11.28
CA ALA A 49 17.96 4.72 -11.90
C ALA A 49 18.56 5.47 -13.10
N GLY A 50 19.90 5.53 -13.15
CA GLY A 50 20.64 6.18 -14.22
C GLY A 50 20.68 7.71 -14.15
N ILE A 51 20.21 8.32 -13.05
CA ILE A 51 20.23 9.77 -12.85
C ILE A 51 21.46 10.19 -12.07
N LEU A 52 22.12 11.24 -12.55
CA LEU A 52 23.25 11.90 -11.90
C LEU A 52 22.70 13.15 -11.18
N PRO A 53 22.54 13.14 -9.85
CA PRO A 53 22.07 14.32 -9.14
C PRO A 53 23.10 15.44 -9.27
N ALA A 54 22.63 16.68 -9.47
CA ALA A 54 23.50 17.86 -9.52
C ALA A 54 24.06 18.30 -8.15
N GLY A 55 23.55 17.72 -7.06
CA GLY A 55 24.02 17.96 -5.69
C GLY A 55 24.73 16.74 -5.06
N ASN A 56 25.36 16.96 -3.91
CA ASN A 56 26.12 15.93 -3.14
C ASN A 56 25.24 14.89 -2.42
N THR A 57 24.11 14.50 -2.99
CA THR A 57 23.25 13.45 -2.42
C THR A 57 23.74 12.06 -2.82
N LEU A 58 24.50 11.41 -1.93
CA LEU A 58 24.86 9.99 -2.02
C LEU A 58 23.70 9.12 -1.50
N PRO A 59 23.44 7.90 -2.04
CA PRO A 59 24.17 7.23 -3.13
C PRO A 59 23.48 7.35 -4.51
N THR A 60 24.28 7.52 -5.56
CA THR A 60 23.82 7.59 -6.95
C THR A 60 23.58 6.21 -7.54
N LEU A 61 22.37 5.93 -8.05
CA LEU A 61 22.01 4.65 -8.67
C LEU A 61 22.39 4.62 -10.16
N THR A 62 23.68 4.79 -10.44
CA THR A 62 24.22 5.03 -11.79
C THR A 62 25.05 3.87 -12.31
N THR A 63 25.51 2.98 -11.43
CA THR A 63 26.29 1.80 -11.81
C THR A 63 25.38 0.62 -12.16
N PRO A 64 25.71 -0.20 -13.17
CA PRO A 64 24.90 -1.36 -13.55
C PRO A 64 24.62 -2.33 -12.39
N PRO A 65 25.59 -2.71 -11.53
CA PRO A 65 25.32 -3.58 -10.38
C PRO A 65 24.33 -2.96 -9.39
N GLY A 66 24.42 -1.65 -9.15
CA GLY A 66 23.49 -0.94 -8.28
C GLY A 66 22.07 -0.94 -8.85
N ILE A 67 21.93 -0.59 -10.13
CA ILE A 67 20.65 -0.57 -10.84
C ILE A 67 20.02 -1.98 -10.86
N LEU A 68 20.79 -3.00 -11.23
CA LEU A 68 20.33 -4.39 -11.23
C LEU A 68 19.94 -4.86 -9.82
N GLY A 69 20.69 -4.49 -8.78
CA GLY A 69 20.35 -4.79 -7.40
C GLY A 69 19.01 -4.17 -6.95
N ALA A 70 18.76 -2.92 -7.32
CA ALA A 70 17.50 -2.22 -7.04
C ALA A 70 16.30 -2.84 -7.79
N LEU A 71 16.53 -3.37 -9.00
CA LEU A 71 15.51 -4.03 -9.82
C LEU A 71 15.30 -5.52 -9.47
N ALA A 72 16.30 -6.16 -8.87
CA ALA A 72 16.28 -7.59 -8.57
C ALA A 72 15.16 -7.94 -7.58
N TRP A 73 14.99 -7.16 -6.51
CA TRP A 73 13.98 -7.44 -5.49
C TRP A 73 12.55 -7.38 -6.03
N PRO A 74 12.13 -6.32 -6.77
CA PRO A 74 10.77 -6.25 -7.30
C PRO A 74 10.42 -7.36 -8.28
N VAL A 75 11.37 -7.72 -9.15
CA VAL A 75 11.17 -8.76 -10.17
C VAL A 75 11.26 -10.16 -9.55
N LEU A 76 12.41 -10.50 -8.95
CA LEU A 76 12.66 -11.85 -8.42
C LEU A 76 11.83 -12.13 -7.17
N GLY A 77 11.66 -11.13 -6.29
CA GLY A 77 10.86 -11.26 -5.07
C GLY A 77 9.40 -11.56 -5.38
N CYS A 78 8.79 -10.82 -6.33
CA CYS A 78 7.42 -11.07 -6.77
C CYS A 78 7.27 -12.48 -7.37
N LEU A 79 8.15 -12.87 -8.30
CA LEU A 79 8.14 -14.20 -8.91
C LEU A 79 8.33 -15.32 -7.88
N ALA A 80 9.27 -15.15 -6.95
CA ALA A 80 9.54 -16.10 -5.88
C ALA A 80 8.33 -16.26 -4.96
N VAL A 81 7.66 -15.17 -4.58
CA VAL A 81 6.43 -15.25 -3.75
C VAL A 81 5.33 -16.02 -4.46
N HIS A 82 5.11 -15.77 -5.75
CA HIS A 82 4.11 -16.51 -6.53
C HIS A 82 4.48 -17.99 -6.70
N ALA A 83 5.77 -18.30 -6.95
CA ALA A 83 6.26 -19.67 -7.05
C ALA A 83 6.16 -20.43 -5.72
N VAL A 84 6.69 -19.86 -4.64
CA VAL A 84 6.60 -20.40 -3.28
C VAL A 84 5.14 -20.56 -2.86
N GLY A 85 4.28 -19.62 -3.23
CA GLY A 85 2.84 -19.68 -2.98
C GLY A 85 2.19 -20.94 -3.57
N GLN A 86 2.59 -21.34 -4.79
CA GLN A 86 2.12 -22.59 -5.39
C GLN A 86 2.72 -23.84 -4.74
N LEU A 87 3.96 -23.77 -4.25
CA LEU A 87 4.63 -24.89 -3.60
C LEU A 87 4.21 -25.09 -2.14
N SER A 88 3.68 -24.05 -1.50
CA SER A 88 3.35 -24.05 -0.07
C SER A 88 1.95 -24.60 0.25
N TYR A 89 1.20 -25.09 -0.75
CA TYR A 89 -0.07 -25.73 -0.47
C TYR A 89 0.13 -27.02 0.34
N PRO A 90 -0.71 -27.28 1.35
CA PRO A 90 -0.61 -28.47 2.19
C PRO A 90 -0.74 -29.75 1.34
N GLY A 91 0.17 -30.71 1.59
CA GLY A 91 0.28 -31.94 0.85
C GLY A 91 -0.87 -32.93 1.08
N PRO A 92 -1.06 -33.91 0.16
CA PRO A 92 -2.14 -34.89 0.19
C PRO A 92 -2.11 -35.75 1.47
N ARG A 93 -3.29 -36.07 2.01
CA ARG A 93 -3.45 -36.86 3.24
C ARG A 93 -4.31 -38.11 3.05
N LEU A 94 -4.96 -38.28 1.88
CA LEU A 94 -5.79 -39.45 1.63
C LEU A 94 -4.96 -40.66 1.17
N PRO A 95 -5.34 -41.88 1.59
CA PRO A 95 -4.63 -43.11 1.23
C PRO A 95 -4.80 -43.53 -0.24
N ARG A 96 -5.74 -42.92 -0.99
CA ARG A 96 -5.97 -43.20 -2.42
C ARG A 96 -5.73 -41.95 -3.27
N ARG A 97 -4.77 -42.06 -4.17
CA ARG A 97 -4.33 -41.00 -5.08
C ARG A 97 -5.20 -41.00 -6.32
N VAL A 98 -6.10 -40.02 -6.46
CA VAL A 98 -6.85 -39.81 -7.70
C VAL A 98 -5.96 -39.01 -8.65
N ALA A 99 -5.48 -39.66 -9.71
CA ALA A 99 -4.68 -39.01 -10.75
C ALA A 99 -5.56 -38.74 -11.96
N SER A 100 -5.96 -37.48 -12.18
CA SER A 100 -6.54 -37.09 -13.47
C SER A 100 -5.42 -37.03 -14.52
N LEU A 101 -5.49 -37.87 -15.55
CA LEU A 101 -4.49 -37.97 -16.64
C LEU A 101 -4.69 -36.95 -17.77
N GLU A 102 -5.53 -35.94 -17.57
CA GLU A 102 -5.75 -34.90 -18.59
C GLU A 102 -4.49 -34.07 -18.87
N ILE A 103 -4.18 -33.91 -20.15
CA ILE A 103 -3.09 -33.07 -20.65
C ILE A 103 -3.51 -31.61 -20.43
N ARG A 104 -2.92 -30.98 -19.42
CA ARG A 104 -3.23 -29.61 -19.00
C ARG A 104 -2.30 -28.61 -19.68
N ARG A 105 -2.84 -27.73 -20.52
CA ARG A 105 -2.07 -26.68 -21.20
C ARG A 105 -2.31 -25.33 -20.52
N ILE A 106 -1.32 -24.44 -20.57
CA ILE A 106 -1.43 -23.05 -20.07
C ILE A 106 -2.66 -22.31 -20.65
N PRO A 107 -2.94 -22.34 -21.97
CA PRO A 107 -4.08 -21.60 -22.54
C PRO A 107 -5.45 -22.03 -22.01
N ASP A 108 -5.57 -23.23 -21.43
CA ASP A 108 -6.85 -23.75 -20.93
C ASP A 108 -7.34 -22.98 -19.69
N PHE A 109 -6.41 -22.40 -18.92
CA PHE A 109 -6.70 -21.69 -17.67
C PHE A 109 -6.46 -20.17 -17.77
N LEU A 110 -6.03 -19.69 -18.93
CA LEU A 110 -5.62 -18.31 -19.12
C LEU A 110 -6.80 -17.45 -19.59
N PRO A 111 -7.19 -16.39 -18.85
CA PRO A 111 -8.19 -15.44 -19.34
C PRO A 111 -7.62 -14.69 -20.56
N ARG A 112 -8.15 -14.99 -21.76
CA ARG A 112 -7.62 -14.49 -23.04
C ARG A 112 -7.50 -12.97 -23.10
N SER A 113 -8.52 -12.24 -22.64
CA SER A 113 -8.50 -10.77 -22.63
C SER A 113 -7.37 -10.22 -21.76
N LEU A 114 -7.24 -10.71 -20.53
CA LEU A 114 -6.18 -10.30 -19.62
C LEU A 114 -4.79 -10.67 -20.17
N ALA A 115 -4.65 -11.86 -20.76
CA ALA A 115 -3.41 -12.31 -21.37
C ALA A 115 -2.95 -11.38 -22.51
N TRP A 116 -3.88 -10.99 -23.39
CA TRP A 116 -3.59 -10.01 -24.45
C TRP A 116 -3.22 -8.65 -23.89
N THR A 117 -3.89 -8.17 -22.84
CA THR A 117 -3.53 -6.88 -22.23
C THR A 117 -2.19 -6.90 -21.53
N ALA A 118 -1.87 -7.98 -20.81
CA ALA A 118 -0.55 -8.17 -20.22
C ALA A 118 0.50 -8.21 -21.33
N ALA A 119 0.28 -8.97 -22.41
CA ALA A 119 1.18 -9.03 -23.56
C ALA A 119 1.39 -7.65 -24.20
N ALA A 120 0.32 -6.86 -24.40
CA ALA A 120 0.41 -5.51 -24.92
C ALA A 120 1.24 -4.58 -24.01
N ILE A 121 1.08 -4.69 -22.68
CA ILE A 121 1.88 -3.94 -21.71
C ILE A 121 3.36 -4.37 -21.76
N PHE A 122 3.64 -5.67 -21.86
CA PHE A 122 5.00 -6.18 -22.02
C PHE A 122 5.65 -5.65 -23.31
N VAL A 123 4.94 -5.69 -24.43
CA VAL A 123 5.43 -5.13 -25.70
C VAL A 123 5.65 -3.62 -25.60
N GLY A 124 4.68 -2.87 -25.06
CA GLY A 124 4.81 -1.42 -24.86
C GLY A 124 5.98 -1.04 -23.96
N SER A 125 6.20 -1.80 -22.87
CA SER A 125 7.36 -1.59 -21.99
C SER A 125 8.69 -1.89 -22.69
N ALA A 126 8.76 -2.94 -23.51
CA ALA A 126 9.96 -3.25 -24.29
C ALA A 126 10.27 -2.17 -25.33
N LEU A 127 9.25 -1.63 -26.01
CA LEU A 127 9.40 -0.51 -26.95
C LEU A 127 9.91 0.75 -26.24
N GLN A 128 9.35 1.08 -25.07
CA GLN A 128 9.81 2.23 -24.27
C GLN A 128 11.27 2.05 -23.80
N ILE A 129 11.65 0.85 -23.35
CA ILE A 129 13.04 0.54 -22.97
C ILE A 129 13.97 0.64 -24.18
N GLY A 130 13.54 0.14 -25.34
CA GLY A 130 14.29 0.23 -26.60
C GLY A 130 14.50 1.68 -27.05
N PHE A 131 13.47 2.52 -26.91
CA PHE A 131 13.58 3.95 -27.17
C PHE A 131 14.64 4.62 -26.28
N VAL A 132 14.66 4.28 -24.99
CA VAL A 132 15.65 4.82 -24.03
C VAL A 132 17.08 4.44 -24.41
N ALA A 133 17.31 3.31 -25.07
CA ALA A 133 18.65 2.88 -25.47
C ALA A 133 19.34 3.88 -26.42
N GLY A 134 18.58 4.66 -27.19
CA GLY A 134 19.09 5.67 -28.12
C GLY A 134 19.37 7.04 -27.48
N LEU A 135 19.08 7.23 -26.19
CA LEU A 135 19.20 8.54 -25.55
C LEU A 135 20.66 8.85 -25.14
N PRO A 136 21.13 10.10 -25.35
CA PRO A 136 22.47 10.52 -24.97
C PRO A 136 22.61 10.70 -23.45
N ALA A 137 23.86 10.62 -22.99
CA ALA A 137 24.24 10.98 -21.62
C ALA A 137 24.31 12.51 -21.47
N TYR A 138 23.98 13.01 -20.28
CA TYR A 138 24.17 14.40 -19.90
C TYR A 138 24.95 14.46 -18.59
N GLU A 139 25.96 15.32 -18.51
CA GLU A 139 26.62 15.61 -17.25
C GLU A 139 25.69 16.43 -16.35
N ALA A 140 25.79 16.21 -15.04
CA ALA A 140 25.02 16.99 -14.09
C ALA A 140 25.65 18.39 -13.97
N ILE A 141 24.82 19.43 -14.05
CA ILE A 141 25.26 20.82 -13.91
C ILE A 141 24.74 21.31 -12.56
N ALA A 142 25.65 21.74 -11.69
CA ALA A 142 25.30 22.25 -10.37
C ALA A 142 24.24 23.36 -10.46
N TYR A 143 23.25 23.30 -9.57
CA TYR A 143 22.22 24.33 -9.51
C TYR A 143 22.86 25.68 -9.17
N GLY A 144 22.64 26.67 -10.03
CA GLY A 144 23.08 28.04 -9.85
C GLY A 144 21.94 29.00 -10.13
N THR A 145 22.17 30.29 -9.87
CA THR A 145 21.28 31.35 -10.32
C THR A 145 22.06 32.25 -11.26
N GLN A 146 21.50 32.48 -12.45
CA GLN A 146 22.09 33.42 -13.40
C GLN A 146 21.26 34.70 -13.36
N GLN A 147 21.92 35.85 -13.19
CA GLN A 147 21.23 37.14 -13.19
C GLN A 147 20.94 37.55 -14.63
N GLU A 148 19.67 37.45 -15.05
CA GLU A 148 19.24 37.75 -16.43
C GLU A 148 18.56 39.13 -16.54
N GLY A 149 18.42 39.86 -15.41
CA GLY A 149 17.90 41.23 -15.37
C GLY A 149 17.90 41.84 -13.96
N PRO A 150 17.28 43.02 -13.76
CA PRO A 150 17.29 43.73 -12.47
C PRO A 150 16.62 42.95 -11.33
N ASN A 151 15.64 42.08 -11.65
CA ASN A 151 14.81 41.35 -10.68
C ASN A 151 14.68 39.84 -10.99
N GLY A 152 15.47 39.29 -11.92
CA GLY A 152 15.32 37.91 -12.41
C GLY A 152 16.54 37.05 -12.13
N PHE A 153 16.35 36.01 -11.31
CA PHE A 153 17.35 34.98 -11.01
C PHE A 153 16.80 33.59 -11.40
N PRO A 154 16.68 33.26 -12.69
CA PRO A 154 16.34 31.90 -13.11
C PRO A 154 17.36 30.89 -12.57
N SER A 155 16.85 29.73 -12.13
CA SER A 155 17.70 28.60 -11.76
C SER A 155 18.34 28.01 -13.03
N VAL A 156 19.65 27.89 -13.01
CA VAL A 156 20.46 27.26 -14.06
C VAL A 156 20.98 25.94 -13.55
N GLY A 157 21.16 24.98 -14.45
CA GLY A 157 21.63 23.64 -14.09
C GLY A 157 20.52 22.66 -13.77
N GLY A 158 20.90 21.41 -13.55
CA GLY A 158 19.97 20.30 -13.46
C GLY A 158 20.68 18.96 -13.35
N ASP A 159 19.93 17.97 -12.92
CA ASP A 159 20.40 16.59 -12.85
C ASP A 159 20.81 16.07 -14.23
N GLY A 160 21.96 15.42 -14.30
CA GLY A 160 22.42 14.69 -15.47
C GLY A 160 21.82 13.29 -15.56
N ARG A 161 22.25 12.55 -16.59
CA ARG A 161 21.88 11.15 -16.78
C ARG A 161 22.99 10.36 -17.45
N ILE A 162 23.13 9.09 -17.09
CA ILE A 162 24.07 8.17 -17.75
C ILE A 162 23.64 7.91 -19.19
N GLN A 163 24.45 7.20 -19.97
CA GLN A 163 24.08 6.80 -21.33
C GLN A 163 22.85 5.87 -21.32
N GLY A 164 21.88 6.15 -22.20
CA GLY A 164 20.61 5.43 -22.26
C GLY A 164 20.76 3.93 -22.52
N SER A 165 21.78 3.53 -23.31
CA SER A 165 22.09 2.11 -23.58
C SER A 165 22.39 1.31 -22.32
N VAL A 166 23.07 1.89 -21.33
CA VAL A 166 23.44 1.24 -20.07
C VAL A 166 22.19 0.98 -19.22
N LEU A 167 21.33 1.99 -19.08
CA LEU A 167 20.07 1.84 -18.35
C LEU A 167 19.13 0.86 -19.07
N ALA A 168 19.02 0.97 -20.40
CA ALA A 168 18.19 0.09 -21.21
C ALA A 168 18.64 -1.37 -21.11
N ALA A 169 19.94 -1.65 -21.06
CA ALA A 169 20.46 -3.00 -20.83
C ALA A 169 20.03 -3.54 -19.46
N CYS A 170 20.11 -2.73 -18.39
CA CYS A 170 19.69 -3.13 -17.05
C CYS A 170 18.18 -3.36 -16.94
N LEU A 171 17.37 -2.43 -17.48
CA LEU A 171 15.91 -2.56 -17.52
C LEU A 171 15.47 -3.72 -18.43
N GLY A 172 16.15 -3.93 -19.54
CA GLY A 172 15.94 -5.05 -20.45
C GLY A 172 16.23 -6.39 -19.79
N ALA A 173 17.32 -6.50 -19.02
CA ALA A 173 17.62 -7.69 -18.23
C ALA A 173 16.53 -7.98 -17.18
N ALA A 174 16.06 -6.95 -16.47
CA ALA A 174 14.95 -7.06 -15.51
C ALA A 174 13.64 -7.48 -16.20
N TRP A 175 13.33 -6.89 -17.35
CA TRP A 175 12.16 -7.21 -18.17
C TRP A 175 12.21 -8.65 -18.69
N LEU A 176 13.35 -9.11 -19.22
CA LEU A 176 13.54 -10.48 -19.68
C LEU A 176 13.37 -11.48 -18.54
N THR A 177 13.95 -11.18 -17.38
CA THR A 177 13.81 -11.99 -16.17
C THR A 177 12.35 -12.08 -15.74
N LEU A 178 11.62 -10.96 -15.78
CA LEU A 178 10.20 -10.91 -15.47
C LEU A 178 9.38 -11.74 -16.48
N ALA A 179 9.64 -11.62 -17.78
CA ALA A 179 8.93 -12.35 -18.83
C ALA A 179 9.16 -13.87 -18.74
N LEU A 180 10.43 -14.29 -18.67
CA LEU A 180 10.81 -15.70 -18.54
C LEU A 180 10.31 -16.30 -17.22
N GLY A 181 10.46 -15.56 -16.12
CA GLY A 181 9.95 -15.97 -14.83
C GLY A 181 8.43 -16.10 -14.80
N THR A 182 7.70 -15.20 -15.45
CA THR A 182 6.24 -15.28 -15.60
C THR A 182 5.84 -16.55 -16.34
N ALA A 183 6.50 -16.85 -17.47
CA ALA A 183 6.24 -18.09 -18.21
C ALA A 183 6.50 -19.35 -17.37
N LEU A 184 7.58 -19.35 -16.59
CA LEU A 184 7.93 -20.45 -15.68
C LEU A 184 6.89 -20.62 -14.56
N VAL A 185 6.41 -19.53 -13.97
CA VAL A 185 5.37 -19.59 -12.92
C VAL A 185 4.01 -19.98 -13.52
N LEU A 186 3.65 -19.53 -14.72
CA LEU A 186 2.45 -20.00 -15.42
C LEU A 186 2.50 -21.51 -15.68
N LYS A 187 3.66 -22.02 -16.13
CA LYS A 187 3.93 -23.46 -16.27
C LYS A 187 3.82 -24.18 -14.93
N LEU A 188 4.36 -23.60 -13.86
CA LEU A 188 4.23 -24.16 -12.50
C LEU A 188 2.76 -24.26 -12.07
N ILE A 189 1.95 -23.22 -12.34
CA ILE A 189 0.53 -23.20 -11.99
C ILE A 189 -0.25 -24.24 -12.79
N SER A 190 0.01 -24.39 -14.10
CA SER A 190 -0.67 -25.38 -14.94
C SER A 190 -0.35 -26.82 -14.53
N HIS A 191 0.90 -27.08 -14.14
CA HIS A 191 1.37 -28.40 -13.71
C HIS A 191 1.20 -28.69 -12.21
N ARG A 192 0.62 -27.77 -11.44
CA ARG A 192 0.45 -28.01 -10.00
C ARG A 192 -0.47 -29.21 -9.75
N LYS A 193 -0.16 -29.95 -8.68
CA LYS A 193 -0.98 -31.08 -8.19
C LYS A 193 -2.36 -30.59 -7.75
N GLN A 194 -3.39 -31.39 -8.00
CA GLN A 194 -4.75 -31.11 -7.52
C GLN A 194 -4.79 -31.18 -5.99
N LEU A 195 -5.56 -30.28 -5.39
CA LEU A 195 -5.83 -30.28 -3.96
C LEU A 195 -7.00 -31.23 -3.70
N GLU A 196 -6.77 -32.22 -2.84
CA GLU A 196 -7.76 -33.27 -2.51
C GLU A 196 -9.02 -32.74 -1.83
N ALA A 197 -8.95 -31.55 -1.23
CA ALA A 197 -10.08 -30.89 -0.57
C ALA A 197 -11.04 -30.16 -1.54
N LEU A 198 -10.71 -30.13 -2.83
CA LEU A 198 -11.43 -29.37 -3.86
C LEU A 198 -11.75 -30.29 -5.04
N ASP A 199 -12.90 -30.08 -5.67
CA ASP A 199 -13.27 -30.82 -6.88
C ASP A 199 -12.37 -30.43 -8.08
N ALA A 200 -12.38 -31.21 -9.17
CA ALA A 200 -11.59 -30.95 -10.37
C ALA A 200 -11.88 -29.55 -10.95
N ALA A 201 -13.16 -29.19 -11.07
CA ALA A 201 -13.59 -27.87 -11.55
C ALA A 201 -13.11 -26.72 -10.65
N GLU A 202 -13.08 -26.93 -9.33
CA GLU A 202 -12.63 -25.92 -8.37
C GLU A 202 -11.10 -25.76 -8.39
N ASN A 203 -10.38 -26.85 -8.62
CA ASN A 203 -8.94 -26.81 -8.84
C ASN A 203 -8.60 -26.00 -10.10
N ASP A 204 -9.32 -26.19 -11.19
CA ASP A 204 -9.13 -25.45 -12.43
C ASP A 204 -9.47 -23.96 -12.28
N LEU A 205 -10.53 -23.66 -11.54
CA LEU A 205 -10.86 -22.29 -11.17
C LEU A 205 -9.74 -21.66 -10.32
N LEU A 206 -9.17 -22.41 -9.37
CA LEU A 206 -8.06 -21.91 -8.55
C LEU A 206 -6.78 -21.72 -9.37
N ARG A 207 -6.55 -22.51 -10.44
CA ARG A 207 -5.47 -22.24 -11.41
C ARG A 207 -5.74 -20.93 -12.14
N THR A 208 -6.96 -20.72 -12.61
CA THR A 208 -7.41 -19.50 -13.28
C THR A 208 -7.24 -18.26 -12.38
N ILE A 209 -7.63 -18.33 -11.11
CA ILE A 209 -7.43 -17.25 -10.12
C ILE A 209 -5.93 -16.95 -9.95
N ALA A 210 -5.11 -17.97 -9.79
CA ALA A 210 -3.66 -17.81 -9.59
C ALA A 210 -2.99 -17.18 -10.83
N MET A 211 -3.34 -17.63 -12.04
CA MET A 211 -2.84 -17.08 -13.29
C MET A 211 -3.32 -15.63 -13.49
N ASN A 212 -4.60 -15.33 -13.25
CA ASN A 212 -5.13 -13.97 -13.34
C ASN A 212 -4.38 -13.03 -12.40
N ARG A 213 -4.20 -13.44 -11.15
CA ARG A 213 -3.48 -12.65 -10.14
C ARG A 213 -2.02 -12.42 -10.53
N LEU A 214 -1.32 -13.45 -11.00
CA LEU A 214 0.05 -13.33 -11.49
C LEU A 214 0.13 -12.35 -12.68
N LEU A 215 -0.74 -12.50 -13.68
CA LEU A 215 -0.75 -11.64 -14.87
C LEU A 215 -0.99 -10.17 -14.50
N ARG A 216 -1.86 -9.89 -13.54
CA ARG A 216 -2.08 -8.54 -13.03
C ARG A 216 -0.83 -7.96 -12.38
N THR A 217 -0.17 -8.71 -11.48
CA THR A 217 1.03 -8.21 -10.78
C THR A 217 2.21 -8.01 -11.73
N VAL A 218 2.48 -8.96 -12.62
CA VAL A 218 3.59 -8.84 -13.58
C VAL A 218 3.34 -7.78 -14.65
N ALA A 219 2.09 -7.57 -15.08
CA ALA A 219 1.74 -6.43 -15.95
C ALA A 219 2.00 -5.08 -15.26
N THR A 220 1.67 -4.96 -13.96
CA THR A 220 1.96 -3.72 -13.21
C THR A 220 3.46 -3.48 -13.02
N ILE A 221 4.27 -4.53 -12.84
CA ILE A 221 5.73 -4.41 -12.77
C ILE A 221 6.29 -4.01 -14.14
N ALA A 222 5.85 -4.65 -15.23
CA ALA A 222 6.28 -4.32 -16.59
C ALA A 222 5.96 -2.86 -16.95
N ALA A 223 4.76 -2.39 -16.61
CA ALA A 223 4.39 -0.98 -16.75
C ALA A 223 5.29 -0.09 -15.89
N GLY A 224 5.56 -0.47 -14.63
CA GLY A 224 6.48 0.26 -13.75
C GLY A 224 7.90 0.38 -14.32
N LEU A 225 8.44 -0.67 -14.93
CA LEU A 225 9.73 -0.61 -15.63
C LEU A 225 9.70 0.41 -16.78
N ALA A 226 8.59 0.48 -17.52
CA ALA A 226 8.38 1.49 -18.55
C ALA A 226 8.29 2.91 -17.98
N ALA A 227 7.70 3.10 -16.78
CA ALA A 227 7.69 4.41 -16.11
C ALA A 227 9.05 4.85 -15.61
N VAL A 228 9.92 3.92 -15.17
CA VAL A 228 11.32 4.24 -14.85
C VAL A 228 12.05 4.69 -16.11
N ALA A 229 11.89 3.96 -17.21
CA ALA A 229 12.43 4.33 -18.52
C ALA A 229 11.90 5.71 -19.00
N GLY A 230 10.60 5.96 -18.85
CA GLY A 230 9.98 7.23 -19.20
C GLY A 230 10.42 8.39 -18.31
N ASN A 231 10.66 8.15 -17.01
CA ASN A 231 11.23 9.16 -16.12
C ASN A 231 12.62 9.60 -16.58
N PHE A 232 13.45 8.63 -16.98
CA PHE A 232 14.78 8.88 -17.53
C PHE A 232 14.72 9.64 -18.87
N ALA A 233 13.77 9.27 -19.74
CA ALA A 233 13.59 9.92 -21.03
C ALA A 233 13.07 11.35 -20.94
N ALA A 234 12.16 11.62 -20.00
CA ALA A 234 11.51 12.91 -19.82
C ALA A 234 12.43 13.99 -19.24
N ARG A 235 13.63 13.63 -18.74
CA ARG A 235 14.56 14.60 -18.18
C ARG A 235 15.16 15.48 -19.27
N PRO A 236 15.06 16.81 -19.12
CA PRO A 236 15.62 17.75 -20.08
C PRO A 236 17.15 17.77 -19.98
N ASP A 237 17.79 18.28 -21.03
CA ASP A 237 19.20 18.61 -20.99
C ASP A 237 19.43 19.71 -19.93
N PRO A 238 20.30 19.50 -18.93
CA PRO A 238 20.58 20.52 -17.92
C PRO A 238 21.16 21.81 -18.51
N ALA A 239 21.77 21.77 -19.70
CA ALA A 239 22.24 22.96 -20.41
C ALA A 239 21.10 23.76 -21.07
N ALA A 240 19.92 23.15 -21.23
CA ALA A 240 18.76 23.81 -21.83
C ALA A 240 17.93 24.64 -20.83
N ASN A 241 18.32 24.68 -19.54
CA ASN A 241 17.69 25.47 -18.47
C ASN A 241 16.16 25.32 -18.40
N ALA A 242 15.65 24.12 -18.66
CA ALA A 242 14.23 23.85 -18.57
C ALA A 242 13.78 23.84 -17.09
N SER A 243 12.76 24.65 -16.77
CA SER A 243 12.25 24.83 -15.40
C SER A 243 11.41 23.67 -14.86
N GLY A 244 11.24 22.58 -15.61
CA GLY A 244 10.50 21.40 -15.19
C GLY A 244 10.26 20.37 -16.30
N TRP A 245 9.80 19.18 -15.92
CA TRP A 245 9.43 18.11 -16.84
C TRP A 245 8.27 17.27 -16.31
N THR A 246 7.59 16.57 -17.21
CA THR A 246 6.45 15.71 -16.87
C THR A 246 6.73 14.26 -17.29
N ASN A 247 6.61 13.33 -16.35
CA ASN A 247 6.72 11.90 -16.65
C ASN A 247 5.37 11.30 -17.09
N ALA A 248 5.06 11.42 -18.39
CA ALA A 248 3.84 10.85 -18.97
C ALA A 248 3.73 9.33 -18.78
N ALA A 249 4.86 8.60 -18.78
CA ALA A 249 4.87 7.15 -18.56
C ALA A 249 4.43 6.77 -17.13
N GLY A 250 4.70 7.62 -16.14
CA GLY A 250 4.19 7.47 -14.77
C GLY A 250 2.66 7.53 -14.70
N LEU A 251 2.03 8.43 -15.46
CA LEU A 251 0.56 8.51 -15.56
C LEU A 251 -0.02 7.25 -16.20
N VAL A 252 0.62 6.73 -17.24
CA VAL A 252 0.20 5.47 -17.91
C VAL A 252 0.26 4.30 -16.92
N VAL A 253 1.27 4.22 -16.05
CA VAL A 253 1.33 3.19 -14.99
C VAL A 253 0.18 3.29 -14.01
N LEU A 254 -0.20 4.51 -13.61
CA LEU A 254 -1.37 4.71 -12.76
C LEU A 254 -2.65 4.21 -13.43
N LEU A 255 -2.84 4.50 -14.72
CA LEU A 255 -3.97 3.99 -15.50
C LEU A 255 -3.95 2.46 -15.60
N VAL A 256 -2.79 1.85 -15.84
CA VAL A 256 -2.65 0.38 -15.85
C VAL A 256 -3.00 -0.21 -14.49
N LEU A 257 -2.55 0.39 -13.38
CA LEU A 257 -2.90 -0.05 -12.03
C LEU A 257 -4.41 0.01 -11.79
N LEU A 258 -5.08 1.08 -12.20
CA LEU A 258 -6.53 1.25 -12.08
C LEU A 258 -7.28 0.23 -12.96
N ALA A 259 -6.87 0.05 -14.21
CA ALA A 259 -7.45 -0.93 -15.12
C ALA A 259 -7.31 -2.36 -14.59
N MET A 260 -6.10 -2.69 -14.10
CA MET A 260 -5.86 -3.99 -13.47
C MET A 260 -6.69 -4.14 -12.22
N TRP A 261 -6.87 -3.10 -11.39
CA TRP A 261 -7.73 -3.13 -10.19
C TRP A 261 -9.14 -3.63 -10.53
N VAL A 262 -9.76 -3.02 -11.55
CA VAL A 262 -11.15 -3.26 -11.97
C VAL A 262 -11.41 -4.71 -12.40
N TRP A 263 -10.38 -5.43 -12.86
CA TRP A 263 -10.50 -6.79 -13.37
C TRP A 263 -10.68 -7.88 -12.29
N ALA A 264 -11.85 -7.96 -11.64
CA ALA A 264 -12.09 -8.90 -10.55
C ALA A 264 -11.83 -10.39 -10.93
N PRO A 265 -11.08 -11.17 -10.12
CA PRO A 265 -10.91 -12.60 -10.37
C PRO A 265 -12.23 -13.36 -10.13
N PRO A 266 -12.48 -14.46 -10.85
CA PRO A 266 -13.63 -15.33 -10.58
C PRO A 266 -13.54 -15.90 -9.16
N ARG A 267 -14.69 -16.06 -8.48
CA ARG A 267 -14.76 -16.56 -7.10
C ARG A 267 -15.09 -18.06 -7.10
N LEU A 268 -14.56 -18.81 -6.13
CA LEU A 268 -14.83 -20.25 -6.00
C LEU A 268 -16.32 -20.52 -5.67
N PRO A 269 -16.99 -21.43 -6.39
CA PRO A 269 -18.36 -21.84 -6.12
C PRO A 269 -18.58 -22.40 -4.72
N SER A 270 -17.65 -23.15 -4.11
CA SER A 270 -17.78 -23.60 -2.71
C SER A 270 -17.78 -22.47 -1.67
N VAL A 271 -17.09 -21.37 -1.96
CA VAL A 271 -17.10 -20.16 -1.12
C VAL A 271 -18.38 -19.36 -1.35
N GLN A 272 -18.90 -19.35 -2.59
CA GLN A 272 -20.22 -18.79 -2.89
C GLN A 272 -21.35 -19.64 -2.32
N ALA A 273 -21.30 -20.97 -2.41
CA ALA A 273 -22.30 -21.93 -1.95
C ALA A 273 -22.32 -22.05 -0.41
N SER A 274 -21.17 -21.92 0.25
CA SER A 274 -21.14 -21.64 1.70
C SER A 274 -21.86 -20.32 2.04
N GLY A 275 -22.00 -19.40 1.09
CA GLY A 275 -22.84 -18.20 1.18
C GLY A 275 -24.24 -18.29 0.55
N SER A 276 -24.54 -19.28 -0.31
CA SER A 276 -25.74 -19.23 -1.17
C SER A 276 -26.51 -20.55 -1.33
N GLY A 277 -26.08 -21.68 -0.77
CA GLY A 277 -26.79 -22.94 -0.93
C GLY A 277 -26.44 -23.95 0.15
N ARG A 278 -27.40 -24.28 1.01
CA ARG A 278 -27.33 -25.23 2.15
C ARG A 278 -26.50 -24.83 3.38
N GLY A 279 -25.58 -23.86 3.30
CA GLY A 279 -24.92 -23.26 4.47
C GLY A 279 -25.65 -22.06 5.09
N ARG A 280 -26.70 -21.56 4.42
CA ARG A 280 -27.44 -20.33 4.81
C ARG A 280 -28.43 -20.54 5.97
N GLN A 281 -28.60 -21.76 6.46
CA GLN A 281 -29.41 -22.04 7.65
C GLN A 281 -28.63 -21.99 8.97
N ALA A 282 -27.29 -21.82 8.95
CA ALA A 282 -26.48 -21.80 10.19
C ALA A 282 -25.70 -20.49 10.45
N LEU A 283 -25.74 -19.53 9.53
CA LEU A 283 -25.37 -18.13 9.80
C LEU A 283 -26.47 -17.27 9.21
N THR A 284 -27.55 -17.11 9.98
CA THR A 284 -28.46 -15.99 9.83
C THR A 284 -27.61 -14.74 9.63
N GLU A 285 -27.73 -14.12 8.46
CA GLU A 285 -27.28 -12.76 8.24
C GLU A 285 -27.93 -11.96 9.38
N SER A 286 -27.13 -11.59 10.38
CA SER A 286 -27.69 -10.96 11.59
C SER A 286 -28.58 -9.82 11.12
N PRO A 287 -29.78 -9.62 11.68
CA PRO A 287 -30.64 -8.49 11.30
C PRO A 287 -29.87 -7.15 11.37
N ALA A 288 -28.79 -7.09 12.17
CA ALA A 288 -27.87 -5.96 12.25
C ALA A 288 -27.04 -5.73 10.98
N ALA A 289 -26.64 -6.79 10.27
CA ALA A 289 -25.86 -6.73 9.03
C ALA A 289 -26.71 -6.33 7.81
N ALA A 290 -28.01 -6.69 7.81
CA ALA A 290 -28.96 -6.33 6.75
C ALA A 290 -29.45 -4.87 6.86
N HIS A 291 -29.31 -4.24 8.03
CA HIS A 291 -29.80 -2.89 8.27
C HIS A 291 -29.06 -1.84 7.42
N ALA A 292 -29.80 -0.87 6.87
CA ALA A 292 -29.29 0.08 5.88
C ALA A 292 -28.18 0.99 6.42
N ALA A 293 -28.20 1.35 7.72
CA ALA A 293 -27.11 2.08 8.37
C ALA A 293 -25.79 1.28 8.41
N THR A 294 -25.86 -0.04 8.56
CA THR A 294 -24.68 -0.92 8.51
C THR A 294 -24.11 -1.01 7.09
N ARG A 295 -24.96 -1.08 6.07
CA ARG A 295 -24.54 -1.02 4.65
C ARG A 295 -23.85 0.30 4.32
N LEU A 296 -24.36 1.43 4.84
CA LEU A 296 -23.72 2.73 4.71
C LEU A 296 -22.33 2.73 5.36
N VAL A 297 -22.19 2.21 6.59
CA VAL A 297 -20.88 2.11 7.26
C VAL A 297 -19.89 1.21 6.51
N VAL A 298 -20.36 0.13 5.89
CA VAL A 298 -19.55 -0.73 5.00
C VAL A 298 -19.11 0.04 3.76
N SER A 299 -20.00 0.80 3.12
CA SER A 299 -19.67 1.63 1.95
C SER A 299 -18.67 2.74 2.26
N VAL A 300 -18.77 3.37 3.44
CA VAL A 300 -17.78 4.35 3.94
C VAL A 300 -16.42 3.67 4.14
N GLY A 301 -16.40 2.41 4.59
CA GLY A 301 -15.16 1.63 4.69
C GLY A 301 -14.48 1.38 3.34
N ALA A 302 -15.25 1.16 2.28
CA ALA A 302 -14.74 1.05 0.92
C ALA A 302 -14.26 2.42 0.37
N ALA A 303 -15.01 3.49 0.65
CA ALA A 303 -14.63 4.85 0.26
C ALA A 303 -13.31 5.28 0.93
N MET A 304 -13.09 4.94 2.20
CA MET A 304 -11.80 5.17 2.90
C MET A 304 -10.61 4.48 2.24
N ALA A 305 -10.82 3.35 1.53
CA ALA A 305 -9.75 2.66 0.82
C ALA A 305 -9.41 3.32 -0.53
N LEU A 306 -10.38 3.99 -1.16
CA LEU A 306 -10.20 4.69 -2.43
C LEU A 306 -9.74 6.15 -2.27
N ALA A 307 -10.13 6.80 -1.18
CA ALA A 307 -9.87 8.22 -0.97
C ALA A 307 -8.36 8.59 -0.93
N PRO A 308 -7.45 7.79 -0.35
CA PRO A 308 -6.01 8.03 -0.46
C PRO A 308 -5.53 7.93 -1.91
N VAL A 309 -6.04 6.98 -2.69
CA VAL A 309 -5.65 6.83 -4.11
C VAL A 309 -6.06 8.06 -4.92
N ALA A 310 -7.26 8.60 -4.66
CA ALA A 310 -7.73 9.83 -5.29
C ALA A 310 -6.90 11.05 -4.85
N ALA A 311 -6.56 11.16 -3.56
CA ALA A 311 -5.71 12.23 -3.05
C ALA A 311 -4.29 12.18 -3.64
N ALA A 312 -3.73 10.98 -3.80
CA ALA A 312 -2.46 10.77 -4.48
C ALA A 312 -2.51 11.14 -5.97
N ALA A 313 -3.58 10.76 -6.67
CA ALA A 313 -3.78 11.13 -8.07
C ALA A 313 -3.95 12.65 -8.24
N LEU A 314 -4.68 13.31 -7.35
CA LEU A 314 -4.86 14.76 -7.36
C LEU A 314 -3.55 15.49 -7.06
N ALA A 315 -2.75 14.99 -6.12
CA ALA A 315 -1.44 15.54 -5.81
C ALA A 315 -0.49 15.49 -7.02
N LEU A 316 -0.56 14.43 -7.85
CA LEU A 316 0.20 14.33 -9.10
C LEU A 316 -0.23 15.36 -10.18
N LEU A 317 -1.43 15.91 -10.09
CA LEU A 317 -1.95 16.92 -11.02
C LEU A 317 -1.60 18.36 -10.60
N VAL A 318 -1.11 18.57 -9.37
CA VAL A 318 -0.66 19.89 -8.90
C VAL A 318 0.75 20.14 -9.42
N SER A 319 0.91 21.17 -10.26
CA SER A 319 2.20 21.64 -10.75
C SER A 319 3.16 21.92 -9.58
N GLY A 320 4.32 21.24 -9.55
CA GLY A 320 5.33 21.35 -8.49
C GLY A 320 5.37 20.16 -7.51
N PHE A 321 4.36 19.30 -7.46
CA PHE A 321 4.36 18.12 -6.60
C PHE A 321 5.32 16.99 -7.06
N PRO A 322 5.52 16.73 -8.38
CA PRO A 322 6.42 15.68 -8.84
C PRO A 322 7.79 16.19 -9.33
N ALA A 323 8.12 17.48 -9.21
CA ALA A 323 9.38 18.03 -9.71
C ALA A 323 10.51 17.83 -8.68
N PRO A 324 11.47 16.92 -8.90
CA PRO A 324 12.74 16.94 -8.18
C PRO A 324 13.40 18.29 -8.47
N GLY A 325 13.66 19.08 -7.43
CA GLY A 325 14.17 20.46 -7.57
C GLY A 325 13.13 21.56 -7.29
N ALA A 326 11.86 21.25 -7.02
CA ALA A 326 10.87 22.26 -6.64
C ALA A 326 11.10 22.92 -5.25
N GLY A 327 12.23 22.65 -4.58
CA GLY A 327 12.68 23.38 -3.39
C GLY A 327 11.86 23.18 -2.10
N LEU A 328 10.59 22.76 -2.18
CA LEU A 328 9.70 22.67 -1.02
C LEU A 328 10.10 21.53 -0.08
N SER A 329 10.91 21.89 0.92
CA SER A 329 11.25 21.01 2.02
C SER A 329 9.98 20.54 2.74
N GLY A 330 9.78 19.23 2.93
CA GLY A 330 8.64 18.67 3.67
C GLY A 330 7.45 18.13 2.86
N LEU A 331 7.49 18.11 1.53
CA LEU A 331 6.43 17.48 0.70
C LEU A 331 6.05 16.04 1.11
N PRO A 332 6.99 15.12 1.41
CA PRO A 332 6.64 13.76 1.84
C PRO A 332 5.87 13.72 3.17
N VAL A 333 6.22 14.62 4.09
CA VAL A 333 5.61 14.78 5.42
C VAL A 333 4.18 15.32 5.29
N LEU A 334 3.97 16.30 4.42
CA LEU A 334 2.64 16.84 4.11
C LEU A 334 1.77 15.83 3.36
N PHE A 335 2.35 15.02 2.48
CA PHE A 335 1.63 14.00 1.72
C PHE A 335 0.99 12.95 2.63
N VAL A 336 1.73 12.41 3.59
CA VAL A 336 1.20 11.42 4.53
C VAL A 336 0.11 12.03 5.42
N ALA A 337 0.28 13.29 5.84
CA ALA A 337 -0.74 14.02 6.58
C ALA A 337 -2.01 14.27 5.77
N LEU A 338 -1.88 14.64 4.49
CA LEU A 338 -3.01 14.80 3.57
C LEU A 338 -3.79 13.50 3.42
N MET A 339 -3.10 12.37 3.22
CA MET A 339 -3.71 11.05 3.09
C MET A 339 -4.52 10.67 4.34
N ALA A 340 -3.95 10.90 5.53
CA ALA A 340 -4.65 10.67 6.78
C ALA A 340 -5.85 11.61 6.97
N ALA A 341 -5.69 12.90 6.64
CA ALA A 341 -6.75 13.90 6.71
C ALA A 341 -7.95 13.52 5.82
N VAL A 342 -7.73 13.12 4.57
CA VAL A 342 -8.79 12.68 3.66
C VAL A 342 -9.55 11.49 4.23
N VAL A 343 -8.85 10.48 4.77
CA VAL A 343 -9.49 9.30 5.38
C VAL A 343 -10.36 9.68 6.59
N LEU A 344 -9.87 10.61 7.43
CA LEU A 344 -10.61 11.09 8.59
C LEU A 344 -11.83 11.95 8.19
N LEU A 345 -11.69 12.79 7.16
CA LEU A 345 -12.81 13.57 6.59
C LEU A 345 -13.89 12.66 6.00
N VAL A 346 -13.53 11.62 5.25
CA VAL A 346 -14.49 10.61 4.75
C VAL A 346 -15.21 9.91 5.91
N THR A 347 -14.48 9.61 6.99
CA THR A 347 -15.08 9.01 8.20
C THR A 347 -16.06 9.98 8.86
N GLY A 348 -15.71 11.27 8.97
CA GLY A 348 -16.58 12.32 9.52
C GLY A 348 -17.81 12.57 8.66
N ALA A 349 -17.66 12.61 7.33
CA ALA A 349 -18.76 12.73 6.39
C ALA A 349 -19.72 11.52 6.50
N GLY A 350 -19.19 10.30 6.64
CA GLY A 350 -20.00 9.11 6.88
C GLY A 350 -20.83 9.19 8.16
N GLU A 351 -20.27 9.77 9.23
CA GLU A 351 -20.96 10.03 10.49
C GLU A 351 -22.08 11.08 10.35
N LEU A 352 -21.83 12.16 9.60
CA LEU A 352 -22.85 13.17 9.28
C LEU A 352 -23.99 12.59 8.43
N LEU A 353 -23.67 11.75 7.44
CA LEU A 353 -24.68 11.07 6.63
C LEU A 353 -25.52 10.08 7.46
N LEU A 354 -24.91 9.37 8.40
CA LEU A 354 -25.63 8.52 9.35
C LEU A 354 -26.59 9.33 10.21
N GLN A 355 -26.14 10.50 10.69
CA GLN A 355 -27.00 11.41 11.46
C GLN A 355 -28.18 11.92 10.63
N HIS A 356 -27.92 12.34 9.39
CA HIS A 356 -28.93 12.95 8.53
C HIS A 356 -30.00 11.93 8.10
N ASN A 357 -29.58 10.74 7.69
CA ASN A 357 -30.48 9.75 7.10
C ASN A 357 -31.19 8.87 8.15
N TYR A 358 -30.58 8.65 9.32
CA TYR A 358 -31.07 7.66 10.28
C TYR A 358 -31.18 8.19 11.73
N GLY A 359 -30.88 9.47 11.97
CA GLY A 359 -30.92 10.06 13.30
C GLY A 359 -32.32 10.42 13.77
N THR A 360 -32.78 9.77 14.84
CA THR A 360 -34.11 10.02 15.44
C THR A 360 -34.05 10.93 16.67
N GLN A 361 -35.00 11.87 16.79
CA GLN A 361 -35.14 12.72 17.97
C GLN A 361 -35.88 11.95 19.08
N GLY A 362 -35.46 12.13 20.34
CA GLY A 362 -36.13 11.53 21.51
C GLY A 362 -35.54 10.21 22.03
N ILE A 363 -34.66 9.54 21.28
CA ILE A 363 -34.00 8.31 21.75
C ILE A 363 -32.73 8.66 22.53
N PRO A 364 -32.52 8.09 23.75
CA PRO A 364 -31.32 8.34 24.53
C PRO A 364 -30.04 7.90 23.80
N ARG A 365 -28.98 8.70 23.95
CA ARG A 365 -27.67 8.42 23.35
C ARG A 365 -27.01 7.26 24.07
N THR A 366 -26.68 6.19 23.34
CA THR A 366 -25.97 5.04 23.90
C THR A 366 -24.50 5.07 23.48
N TRP A 367 -23.60 5.09 24.47
CA TRP A 367 -22.15 5.03 24.22
C TRP A 367 -21.63 3.61 24.45
N PRO A 368 -20.76 3.08 23.56
CA PRO A 368 -20.19 1.75 23.74
C PRO A 368 -19.34 1.66 25.01
N ARG A 369 -19.49 0.56 25.76
CA ARG A 369 -18.66 0.27 26.94
C ARG A 369 -17.19 0.01 26.57
N GLN A 370 -16.95 -0.57 25.40
CA GLN A 370 -15.61 -0.80 24.87
C GLN A 370 -15.53 -0.31 23.43
N VAL A 371 -14.92 0.86 23.27
CA VAL A 371 -14.88 1.58 21.99
C VAL A 371 -13.76 1.08 21.08
N VAL A 372 -12.67 0.61 21.68
CA VAL A 372 -11.44 0.18 21.00
C VAL A 372 -10.93 -1.09 21.66
N SER A 373 -10.39 -2.03 20.88
CA SER A 373 -9.75 -3.22 21.45
C SER A 373 -8.47 -2.83 22.20
N PRO A 374 -8.12 -3.52 23.30
CA PRO A 374 -6.90 -3.20 24.06
C PRO A 374 -5.64 -3.25 23.18
N ALA A 375 -5.58 -4.21 22.25
CA ALA A 375 -4.48 -4.34 21.30
C ALA A 375 -4.34 -3.16 20.33
N LEU A 376 -5.46 -2.58 19.85
CA LEU A 376 -5.38 -1.41 18.99
C LEU A 376 -4.99 -0.17 19.80
N LEU A 377 -5.48 -0.05 21.04
CA LEU A 377 -5.11 1.04 21.93
C LEU A 377 -3.62 1.01 22.26
N THR A 378 -3.05 -0.15 22.60
CA THR A 378 -1.60 -0.27 22.83
C THR A 378 -0.81 0.02 21.58
N THR A 379 -1.26 -0.44 20.40
CA THR A 379 -0.62 -0.13 19.12
C THR A 379 -0.60 1.38 18.84
N ALA A 380 -1.73 2.07 19.09
CA ALA A 380 -1.82 3.51 18.91
C ALA A 380 -0.92 4.28 19.88
N ILE A 381 -0.87 3.87 21.15
CA ILE A 381 0.03 4.48 22.16
C ILE A 381 1.49 4.30 21.73
N VAL A 382 1.89 3.08 21.37
CA VAL A 382 3.25 2.80 20.89
C VAL A 382 3.59 3.63 19.66
N ALA A 383 2.68 3.75 18.69
CA ALA A 383 2.89 4.56 17.49
C ALA A 383 3.08 6.04 17.81
N VAL A 384 2.27 6.61 18.71
CA VAL A 384 2.38 8.02 19.13
C VAL A 384 3.67 8.27 19.89
N VAL A 385 4.01 7.39 20.85
CA VAL A 385 5.26 7.50 21.62
C VAL A 385 6.46 7.41 20.69
N LEU A 386 6.50 6.41 19.81
CA LEU A 386 7.59 6.23 18.85
C LEU A 386 7.74 7.43 17.93
N PHE A 387 6.63 7.95 17.39
CA PHE A 387 6.64 9.14 16.55
C PHE A 387 7.16 10.37 17.29
N SER A 388 6.72 10.58 18.54
CA SER A 388 7.17 11.69 19.38
C SER A 388 8.67 11.61 19.68
N VAL A 389 9.16 10.40 20.00
CA VAL A 389 10.59 10.14 20.19
C VAL A 389 11.38 10.47 18.93
N ILE A 390 10.96 9.98 17.77
CA ILE A 390 11.61 10.28 16.48
C ILE A 390 11.64 11.80 16.25
N MET A 391 10.51 12.49 16.42
CA MET A 391 10.42 13.93 16.22
C MET A 391 11.37 14.71 17.14
N VAL A 392 11.44 14.36 18.43
CA VAL A 392 12.34 15.00 19.40
C VAL A 392 13.81 14.78 19.03
N HIS A 393 14.19 13.56 18.64
CA HIS A 393 15.57 13.27 18.22
C HIS A 393 15.92 13.98 16.92
N THR A 394 14.99 14.06 15.97
CA THR A 394 15.18 14.85 14.75
C THR A 394 15.35 16.34 15.08
N ALA A 395 14.56 16.90 15.99
CA ALA A 395 14.67 18.29 16.41
C ALA A 395 16.01 18.57 17.13
N ALA A 396 16.43 17.69 18.04
CA ALA A 396 17.71 17.82 18.74
C ALA A 396 18.91 17.69 17.79
N GLY A 397 18.89 16.71 16.89
CA GLY A 397 19.94 16.50 15.90
C GLY A 397 20.07 17.62 14.86
N GLU A 398 18.94 18.19 14.41
CA GLU A 398 18.98 19.41 13.58
C GLU A 398 19.49 20.63 14.37
N GLY A 399 19.26 20.67 15.68
CA GLY A 399 19.83 21.69 16.58
C GLY A 399 21.35 21.61 16.68
N GLU A 400 21.91 20.41 16.89
CA GLU A 400 23.37 20.22 16.94
C GLU A 400 24.05 20.53 15.61
N LEU A 401 23.44 20.16 14.47
CA LEU A 401 23.94 20.52 13.14
C LEU A 401 24.00 22.03 12.93
N ARG A 402 23.01 22.75 13.46
CA ARG A 402 22.95 24.21 13.43
C ARG A 402 24.04 24.85 14.29
N GLU A 403 24.26 24.33 15.49
CA GLU A 403 25.33 24.80 16.39
C GLU A 403 26.73 24.53 15.83
N ALA A 404 26.92 23.41 15.14
CA ALA A 404 28.16 23.08 14.44
C ALA A 404 28.40 23.87 13.14
N GLY A 405 27.53 24.84 12.80
CA GLY A 405 27.71 25.73 11.66
C GLY A 405 27.42 25.10 10.30
N PHE A 406 26.76 23.93 10.26
CA PHE A 406 26.27 23.29 9.03
C PHE A 406 24.93 23.90 8.57
N ASP A 407 24.72 25.19 8.79
CA ASP A 407 23.64 25.98 8.18
C ASP A 407 24.05 26.32 6.74
N ASP A 408 24.10 25.30 5.87
CA ASP A 408 24.20 25.59 4.45
C ASP A 408 22.83 26.06 3.96
N VAL A 409 22.64 27.37 4.02
CA VAL A 409 21.52 28.15 3.47
C VAL A 409 21.31 27.85 1.98
N LEU A 410 22.31 27.29 1.28
CA LEU A 410 22.20 26.83 -0.10
C LEU A 410 21.54 25.44 -0.26
N SER A 411 21.42 24.65 0.81
CA SER A 411 20.87 23.29 0.78
C SER A 411 19.37 23.21 1.13
N ARG A 412 18.77 24.26 1.72
CA ARG A 412 17.31 24.37 1.95
C ARG A 412 16.84 25.81 1.73
N PRO A 413 16.23 26.13 0.58
CA PRO A 413 15.84 27.51 0.23
C PRO A 413 14.78 28.12 1.16
N ASP A 414 14.08 27.32 1.98
CA ASP A 414 12.90 27.77 2.74
C ASP A 414 13.16 27.96 4.25
N GLY A 415 14.33 27.60 4.77
CA GLY A 415 14.66 27.72 6.21
C GLY A 415 13.80 26.89 7.19
N SER A 416 12.83 26.10 6.70
CA SER A 416 11.92 25.33 7.54
C SER A 416 12.50 23.96 7.94
N SER A 417 12.66 23.74 9.24
CA SER A 417 13.06 22.45 9.81
C SER A 417 11.99 21.37 9.58
N GLY A 418 12.39 20.19 9.08
CA GLY A 418 11.46 19.12 8.70
C GLY A 418 10.59 18.61 9.85
N TRP A 419 11.11 18.70 11.09
CA TRP A 419 10.35 18.36 12.29
C TRP A 419 9.21 19.36 12.60
N VAL A 420 9.39 20.65 12.27
CA VAL A 420 8.35 21.69 12.47
C VAL A 420 7.17 21.40 11.56
N ILE A 421 7.44 21.10 10.29
CA ILE A 421 6.40 20.73 9.31
C ILE A 421 5.66 19.48 9.78
N ALA A 422 6.38 18.48 10.30
CA ALA A 422 5.75 17.27 10.83
C ALA A 422 4.91 17.53 12.08
N ALA A 423 5.36 18.41 12.99
CA ALA A 423 4.62 18.80 14.18
C ALA A 423 3.31 19.53 13.80
N VAL A 424 3.39 20.53 12.92
CA VAL A 424 2.22 21.29 12.44
C VAL A 424 1.25 20.37 11.69
N ALA A 425 1.77 19.53 10.79
CA ALA A 425 0.94 18.57 10.05
C ALA A 425 0.26 17.57 11.00
N THR A 426 0.96 17.09 12.02
CA THR A 426 0.38 16.20 13.04
C THR A 426 -0.71 16.90 13.84
N ALA A 427 -0.49 18.15 14.25
CA ALA A 427 -1.50 18.93 14.96
C ALA A 427 -2.77 19.12 14.11
N ALA A 428 -2.60 19.41 12.81
CA ALA A 428 -3.73 19.49 11.87
C ALA A 428 -4.47 18.15 11.74
N VAL A 429 -3.76 17.04 11.57
CA VAL A 429 -4.37 15.69 11.48
C VAL A 429 -5.09 15.33 12.78
N ALA A 430 -4.53 15.68 13.94
CA ALA A 430 -5.16 15.47 15.25
C ALA A 430 -6.45 16.29 15.41
N ALA A 431 -6.44 17.56 14.98
CA ALA A 431 -7.64 18.39 14.96
C ALA A 431 -8.73 17.80 14.05
N ILE A 432 -8.36 17.35 12.85
CA ILE A 432 -9.29 16.69 11.90
C ILE A 432 -9.83 15.38 12.49
N ALA A 433 -9.02 14.60 13.21
CA ALA A 433 -9.47 13.37 13.87
C ALA A 433 -10.51 13.62 14.97
N GLY A 434 -10.54 14.82 15.54
CA GLY A 434 -11.58 15.26 16.47
C GLY A 434 -12.96 15.29 15.83
N MET A 435 -13.07 15.65 14.55
CA MET A 435 -14.34 15.80 13.83
C MET A 435 -15.19 14.51 13.82
N PRO A 436 -14.71 13.34 13.35
CA PRO A 436 -15.50 12.10 13.38
C PRO A 436 -15.83 11.64 14.80
N VAL A 437 -14.97 11.88 15.80
CA VAL A 437 -15.24 11.50 17.19
C VAL A 437 -16.31 12.39 17.80
N VAL A 438 -16.25 13.70 17.58
CA VAL A 438 -17.26 14.66 18.03
C VAL A 438 -18.58 14.41 17.30
N ALA A 439 -18.56 14.16 15.99
CA ALA A 439 -19.73 13.77 15.22
C ALA A 439 -20.34 12.48 15.79
N ALA A 440 -19.55 11.42 15.98
CA ALA A 440 -19.99 10.17 16.58
C ALA A 440 -20.49 10.32 18.03
N ARG A 441 -20.04 11.31 18.81
CA ARG A 441 -20.57 11.63 20.14
C ARG A 441 -21.88 12.41 20.08
N ARG A 442 -21.97 13.41 19.21
CA ARG A 442 -23.12 14.32 19.10
C ARG A 442 -24.26 13.77 18.25
N ARG A 443 -23.98 12.77 17.41
CA ARG A 443 -24.96 12.09 16.55
C ARG A 443 -26.18 11.61 17.34
N ARG A 444 -27.37 11.83 16.77
CA ARG A 444 -28.64 11.31 17.28
C ARG A 444 -28.68 9.78 17.21
N SER A 445 -29.32 9.12 18.17
CA SER A 445 -29.42 7.65 18.15
C SER A 445 -30.28 7.20 16.97
N ILE A 446 -29.95 6.02 16.44
CA ILE A 446 -30.71 5.37 15.38
C ILE A 446 -31.80 4.52 16.02
N SER A 447 -33.06 4.75 15.62
CA SER A 447 -34.18 3.92 16.03
C SER A 447 -34.09 2.56 15.33
N THR A 448 -33.76 1.51 16.07
CA THR A 448 -33.74 0.14 15.55
C THR A 448 -34.23 -0.83 16.62
N ASP A 449 -34.97 -1.85 16.21
CA ASP A 449 -35.39 -2.97 17.08
C ASP A 449 -34.19 -3.83 17.57
N ILE A 450 -32.98 -3.51 17.11
CA ILE A 450 -31.75 -4.26 17.36
C ILE A 450 -30.97 -3.58 18.48
N HIS A 451 -31.03 -4.16 19.68
CA HIS A 451 -30.29 -3.65 20.83
C HIS A 451 -28.78 -3.58 20.56
N GLY A 452 -28.18 -2.43 20.84
CA GLY A 452 -26.73 -2.21 20.79
C GLY A 452 -26.14 -1.85 19.42
N LEU A 453 -26.96 -1.77 18.36
CA LEU A 453 -26.48 -1.43 17.03
C LEU A 453 -25.85 -0.02 16.96
N ASP A 454 -26.50 1.01 17.51
CA ASP A 454 -25.95 2.38 17.50
C ASP A 454 -24.60 2.46 18.25
N ALA A 455 -24.49 1.80 19.40
CA ALA A 455 -23.25 1.72 20.15
C ALA A 455 -22.14 0.99 19.36
N ALA A 456 -22.48 -0.07 18.63
CA ALA A 456 -21.54 -0.78 17.76
C ALA A 456 -21.08 0.09 16.58
N LEU A 457 -21.98 0.86 15.95
CA LEU A 457 -21.60 1.77 14.86
C LEU A 457 -20.68 2.89 15.36
N ARG A 458 -20.93 3.46 16.54
CA ARG A 458 -20.03 4.45 17.18
C ARG A 458 -18.67 3.83 17.53
N ALA A 459 -18.65 2.58 17.98
CA ALA A 459 -17.39 1.87 18.23
C ALA A 459 -16.60 1.64 16.93
N ILE A 460 -17.26 1.31 15.82
CA ILE A 460 -16.61 1.15 14.51
C ILE A 460 -15.97 2.46 14.05
N THR A 461 -16.62 3.60 14.22
CA THR A 461 -16.06 4.88 13.76
C THR A 461 -14.90 5.34 14.63
N VAL A 462 -14.99 5.21 15.94
CA VAL A 462 -13.84 5.48 16.82
C VAL A 462 -12.69 4.51 16.56
N HIS A 463 -12.97 3.22 16.35
CA HIS A 463 -11.94 2.24 15.96
C HIS A 463 -11.23 2.65 14.66
N ARG A 464 -11.98 3.11 13.65
CA ARG A 464 -11.41 3.62 12.39
C ARG A 464 -10.51 4.82 12.63
N VAL A 465 -10.94 5.79 13.43
CA VAL A 465 -10.15 6.99 13.76
C VAL A 465 -8.84 6.59 14.45
N VAL A 466 -8.91 5.75 15.49
CA VAL A 466 -7.72 5.32 16.25
C VAL A 466 -6.77 4.51 15.36
N ARG A 467 -7.29 3.64 14.49
CA ARG A 467 -6.47 2.89 13.52
C ARG A 467 -5.79 3.82 12.52
N THR A 468 -6.51 4.80 11.97
CA THR A 468 -5.93 5.79 11.04
C THR A 468 -4.86 6.63 11.72
N MET A 469 -5.07 7.03 12.98
CA MET A 469 -4.06 7.78 13.73
C MET A 469 -2.82 6.95 14.04
N ALA A 470 -2.98 5.68 14.44
CA ALA A 470 -1.86 4.76 14.65
C ALA A 470 -1.05 4.54 13.37
N ALA A 471 -1.75 4.32 12.24
CA ALA A 471 -1.12 4.16 10.93
C ALA A 471 -0.39 5.44 10.50
N TYR A 472 -1.00 6.61 10.70
CA TYR A 472 -0.41 7.92 10.42
C TYR A 472 0.87 8.15 11.22
N CYS A 473 0.83 8.06 12.56
CA CYS A 473 2.00 8.31 13.40
C CYS A 473 3.17 7.36 13.05
N THR A 474 2.86 6.09 12.77
CA THR A 474 3.87 5.10 12.35
C THR A 474 4.47 5.48 10.99
N ALA A 475 3.63 5.79 10.00
CA ALA A 475 4.10 6.16 8.66
C ALA A 475 4.87 7.48 8.65
N GLN A 476 4.37 8.49 9.37
CA GLN A 476 4.98 9.81 9.51
C GLN A 476 6.36 9.73 10.17
N GLY A 477 6.50 8.89 11.21
CA GLY A 477 7.80 8.63 11.85
C GLY A 477 8.78 7.98 10.87
N GLY A 478 8.30 7.05 10.04
CA GLY A 478 9.12 6.45 8.99
C GLY A 478 9.61 7.47 7.96
N VAL A 479 8.72 8.35 7.49
CA VAL A 479 9.05 9.43 6.55
C VAL A 479 10.02 10.44 7.15
N LEU A 480 9.84 10.82 8.43
CA LEU A 480 10.78 11.70 9.13
C LEU A 480 12.18 11.08 9.19
N LEU A 481 12.29 9.79 9.56
CA LEU A 481 13.58 9.09 9.56
C LEU A 481 14.23 9.02 8.18
N MET A 482 13.44 8.90 7.11
CA MET A 482 13.95 8.86 5.73
C MET A 482 14.39 10.23 5.23
N THR A 483 13.71 11.30 5.63
CA THR A 483 13.92 12.66 5.11
C THR A 483 14.90 13.47 5.96
N ALA A 484 15.03 13.14 7.25
CA ALA A 484 15.94 13.77 8.20
C ALA A 484 16.98 12.79 8.75
N SER A 485 17.35 11.77 7.96
CA SER A 485 18.30 10.72 8.36
C SER A 485 19.66 11.25 8.81
N ASN A 486 20.05 12.44 8.34
CA ASN A 486 21.34 13.06 8.60
C ASN A 486 21.40 13.77 9.96
N ALA A 487 20.26 13.98 10.63
CA ALA A 487 20.20 14.56 11.96
C ALA A 487 20.49 13.54 13.08
N LEU A 488 20.39 12.24 12.80
CA LEU A 488 20.56 11.17 13.80
C LEU A 488 22.03 10.80 14.12
N PRO A 489 22.96 10.78 13.14
CA PRO A 489 24.37 10.49 13.40
C PRO A 489 25.07 11.38 14.44
N PRO A 490 24.91 12.73 14.43
CA PRO A 490 25.59 13.57 15.42
C PRO A 490 25.10 13.30 16.85
N LEU A 491 23.79 13.05 17.03
CA LEU A 491 23.17 12.87 18.35
C LEU A 491 23.38 11.46 18.94
N LEU A 492 23.38 10.41 18.11
CA LEU A 492 23.35 9.01 18.55
C LEU A 492 24.58 8.19 18.13
N GLY A 493 25.49 8.76 17.32
CA GLY A 493 26.63 8.03 16.75
C GLY A 493 26.22 6.89 15.80
N LEU A 494 24.97 6.90 15.32
CA LEU A 494 24.42 5.85 14.45
C LEU A 494 24.57 6.26 12.97
N PRO A 495 24.81 5.31 12.05
CA PRO A 495 24.79 5.62 10.63
C PRO A 495 23.42 6.16 10.20
N ALA A 496 23.39 7.05 9.20
CA ALA A 496 22.14 7.51 8.60
C ALA A 496 21.42 6.30 7.97
N THR A 497 20.34 5.83 8.59
CA THR A 497 19.66 4.58 8.20
C THR A 497 18.28 4.85 7.60
N THR A 498 18.23 5.00 6.28
CA THR A 498 16.97 5.17 5.53
C THR A 498 16.08 3.90 5.53
N TRP A 499 16.67 2.72 5.73
CA TRP A 499 15.95 1.44 5.73
C TRP A 499 15.05 1.25 6.95
N ALA A 500 15.43 1.77 8.13
CA ALA A 500 14.60 1.71 9.33
C ALA A 500 13.33 2.56 9.16
N GLY A 501 13.47 3.75 8.55
CA GLY A 501 12.33 4.59 8.18
C GLY A 501 11.40 3.92 7.16
N ALA A 502 11.95 3.25 6.15
CA ALA A 502 11.16 2.51 5.16
C ALA A 502 10.37 1.35 5.78
N LEU A 503 10.97 0.58 6.71
CA LEU A 503 10.28 -0.47 7.45
C LEU A 503 9.14 0.07 8.30
N LEU A 504 9.35 1.21 8.95
CA LEU A 504 8.33 1.85 9.78
C LEU A 504 7.17 2.41 8.92
N ALA A 505 7.49 3.00 7.77
CA ALA A 505 6.48 3.42 6.78
C ALA A 505 5.64 2.23 6.28
N ALA A 506 6.28 1.09 5.99
CA ALA A 506 5.58 -0.14 5.62
C ALA A 506 4.71 -0.69 6.75
N ALA A 507 5.16 -0.62 8.01
CA ALA A 507 4.36 -1.01 9.16
C ALA A 507 3.11 -0.14 9.31
N GLY A 508 3.22 1.19 9.09
CA GLY A 508 2.07 2.10 9.06
C GLY A 508 1.05 1.72 8.00
N MET A 509 1.50 1.37 6.78
CA MET A 509 0.62 0.87 5.72
C MET A 509 -0.09 -0.43 6.11
N LEU A 510 0.61 -1.37 6.75
CA LEU A 510 -0.01 -2.61 7.23
C LEU A 510 -1.11 -2.32 8.27
N ILE A 511 -0.84 -1.44 9.24
CA ILE A 511 -1.82 -1.03 10.26
C ILE A 511 -3.08 -0.43 9.62
N ALA A 512 -2.93 0.36 8.56
CA ALA A 512 -4.07 0.95 7.83
C ALA A 512 -4.97 -0.11 7.17
N VAL A 513 -4.39 -1.22 6.71
CA VAL A 513 -5.08 -2.27 5.94
C VAL A 513 -5.69 -3.37 6.81
N ILE A 514 -5.26 -3.52 8.08
CA ILE A 514 -5.81 -4.55 8.99
C ILE A 514 -7.33 -4.38 9.09
N PRO A 515 -8.13 -5.38 8.66
CA PRO A 515 -9.58 -5.28 8.66
C PRO A 515 -10.13 -5.25 10.09
N VAL A 516 -11.20 -4.48 10.29
CA VAL A 516 -11.97 -4.49 11.53
C VAL A 516 -12.60 -5.88 11.67
N LYS A 517 -12.01 -6.75 12.49
CA LYS A 517 -12.65 -8.04 12.82
C LYS A 517 -13.96 -7.74 13.55
N GLY A 518 -15.05 -8.28 13.02
CA GLY A 518 -16.41 -7.96 13.48
C GLY A 518 -16.57 -8.09 14.99
N PHE A 519 -16.91 -6.96 15.63
CA PHE A 519 -17.25 -6.87 17.06
C PHE A 519 -18.55 -7.61 17.43
N ALA A 520 -19.23 -8.24 16.46
CA ALA A 520 -20.49 -8.93 16.65
C ALA A 520 -20.36 -10.39 17.14
N ARG A 521 -19.26 -10.77 17.81
CA ARG A 521 -19.03 -12.15 18.30
C ARG A 521 -19.16 -12.37 19.81
N THR A 522 -19.51 -11.35 20.59
CA THR A 522 -19.94 -11.57 21.97
C THR A 522 -21.47 -11.51 22.03
N PRO A 523 -22.17 -12.65 21.92
CA PRO A 523 -23.57 -12.68 22.33
C PRO A 523 -23.62 -12.23 23.79
N ALA A 524 -24.48 -11.25 24.08
CA ALA A 524 -24.86 -10.96 25.45
C ALA A 524 -25.34 -12.28 26.06
N THR A 525 -24.82 -12.61 27.24
CA THR A 525 -25.25 -13.78 28.01
C THR A 525 -26.78 -13.75 28.08
N PRO A 526 -27.50 -14.80 27.64
CA PRO A 526 -28.94 -14.82 27.74
C PRO A 526 -29.31 -14.55 29.20
N ALA A 527 -30.17 -13.56 29.43
CA ALA A 527 -30.70 -13.27 30.74
C ALA A 527 -31.23 -14.60 31.32
N LYS A 528 -30.80 -14.93 32.55
CA LYS A 528 -31.34 -16.09 33.27
C LYS A 528 -32.87 -15.97 33.21
N PRO A 529 -33.61 -16.97 32.71
CA PRO A 529 -35.05 -16.95 32.81
C PRO A 529 -35.39 -16.82 34.29
N VAL A 530 -36.14 -15.77 34.62
CA VAL A 530 -36.78 -15.66 35.93
C VAL A 530 -37.63 -16.92 36.06
N ARG A 531 -37.34 -17.69 37.10
CA ARG A 531 -38.07 -18.92 37.40
C ARG A 531 -39.46 -18.49 37.84
N GLU A 532 -40.41 -18.45 36.91
CA GLU A 532 -41.81 -18.35 37.24
C GLU A 532 -42.22 -19.62 37.98
N GLY A 533 -42.58 -19.45 39.26
CA GLY A 533 -43.23 -20.46 40.07
C GLY A 533 -42.39 -20.98 41.25
N ALA A 534 -42.61 -20.38 42.43
CA ALA A 534 -42.90 -21.13 43.66
C ALA A 534 -43.35 -20.18 44.80
N ARG A 535 -44.69 -20.15 44.98
CA ARG A 535 -45.50 -19.70 46.13
C ARG A 535 -45.68 -18.21 46.38
#